data_AF-A0A968VUU8-F1
#
_entry.id   AF-A0A968VUU8-F1
#
_cell.length_a   1.000
_cell.length_b   1.000
_cell.length_c   1.000
_cell.angle_alpha   90.00
_cell.angle_beta   90.00
_cell.angle_gamma   90.00
#
_symmetry.space_group_name_H-M   'P 1'
#
loop_
_entity.id
_entity.type
_entity.pdbx_description
1 polymer ?
#
loop_
_entity_poly.entity_id
_entity_poly.type
_entity_poly.pdbx_seq_one_letter_code
_entity_poly.pdbx_strand_id
1 'polypeptide(L)'
;MSLTRPNTFKVVQLNAENLFLYLDDQTERDWRRMTEKEWQRLSSATVPNKSLTKTLWLADSILDMDADIVCLNEVGGQESLHNFAKLFLNGRYVPHLIEGNSDRGIDIGFLVHKDFLSRVELRTHKDRPLQFLYPHERDSNLYFEGMAP
;
A
#
# COMPACT_ATOMS: atom_id res chain seq x y z
N MET A 1 12.28 -13.34 -32.84
CA MET A 1 11.88 -11.95 -33.12
C MET A 1 12.18 -11.12 -31.88
N SER A 2 13.13 -10.19 -31.94
CA SER A 2 13.40 -9.27 -30.83
C SER A 2 12.38 -8.16 -30.91
N LEU A 3 11.36 -8.22 -30.03
CA LEU A 3 10.44 -7.11 -29.83
C LEU A 3 11.22 -6.07 -29.03
N THR A 4 11.66 -5.00 -29.70
CA THR A 4 12.09 -3.78 -29.01
C THR A 4 10.97 -3.37 -28.06
N ARG A 5 11.18 -3.53 -26.76
CA ARG A 5 10.20 -3.09 -25.77
C ARG A 5 9.97 -1.58 -25.95
N PRO A 6 8.72 -1.11 -25.92
CA PRO A 6 8.44 0.30 -26.11
C PRO A 6 9.13 1.15 -25.01
N ASN A 7 9.65 2.33 -25.37
CA ASN A 7 10.25 3.31 -24.45
C ASN A 7 9.20 4.04 -23.58
N THR A 8 8.04 3.43 -23.36
CA THR A 8 6.92 3.99 -22.62
C THR A 8 6.59 3.06 -21.47
N PHE A 9 6.33 3.62 -20.29
CA PHE A 9 5.84 2.87 -19.14
C PHE A 9 4.56 3.50 -18.61
N LYS A 10 3.71 2.69 -17.99
CA LYS A 10 2.43 3.08 -17.41
C LYS A 10 2.57 3.13 -15.89
N VAL A 11 2.14 4.25 -15.31
CA VAL A 11 2.07 4.43 -13.86
C VAL A 11 0.63 4.66 -13.46
N VAL A 12 0.20 4.03 -12.38
CA VAL A 12 -1.12 4.20 -11.79
C VAL A 12 -0.97 4.56 -10.32
N GLN A 13 -1.84 5.43 -9.81
CA GLN A 13 -1.96 5.73 -8.39
C GLN A 13 -3.38 5.39 -7.91
N LEU A 14 -3.49 4.65 -6.82
CA LEU A 14 -4.76 4.26 -6.20
C LEU A 14 -4.66 4.43 -4.68
N ASN A 15 -5.80 4.67 -4.04
CA ASN A 15 -5.93 4.46 -2.60
C ASN A 15 -6.45 3.04 -2.36
N ALA A 16 -5.72 2.24 -1.57
CA ALA A 16 -6.07 0.85 -1.30
C ALA A 16 -7.12 0.69 -0.18
N GLU A 17 -7.51 1.78 0.49
CA GLU A 17 -8.50 1.85 1.56
C GLU A 17 -8.20 0.83 2.66
N ASN A 18 -7.17 1.13 3.47
CA ASN A 18 -6.67 0.28 4.56
C ASN A 18 -6.38 -1.17 4.13
N LEU A 19 -5.36 -1.38 3.30
CA LEU A 19 -4.94 -2.71 2.85
C LEU A 19 -4.20 -3.46 3.97
N PHE A 20 -4.96 -3.94 4.96
CA PHE A 20 -4.49 -4.86 5.98
C PHE A 20 -4.70 -6.30 5.52
N LEU A 21 -3.61 -7.06 5.41
CA LEU A 21 -3.60 -8.48 5.03
C LEU A 21 -2.60 -9.24 5.91
N TYR A 22 -2.90 -9.33 7.19
CA TYR A 22 -2.13 -10.10 8.17
C TYR A 22 -2.62 -11.54 8.14
N LEU A 23 -1.77 -12.48 7.75
CA LEU A 23 -2.14 -13.88 7.57
C LEU A 23 -1.19 -14.78 8.34
N ASP A 24 -1.73 -15.58 9.26
CA ASP A 24 -0.95 -16.55 10.03
C ASP A 24 -0.47 -17.72 9.14
N ASP A 25 -1.18 -17.98 8.03
CA ASP A 25 -0.85 -18.97 7.00
C ASP A 25 -0.90 -18.34 5.60
N GLN A 26 0.23 -18.38 4.90
CA GLN A 26 0.41 -17.82 3.55
C GLN A 26 0.33 -18.88 2.44
N THR A 27 -0.20 -20.07 2.74
CA THR A 27 -0.40 -21.12 1.74
C THR A 27 -1.34 -20.63 0.64
N GLU A 28 -0.96 -20.83 -0.62
CA GLU A 28 -1.77 -20.46 -1.78
C GLU A 28 -3.05 -21.32 -1.83
N ARG A 29 -4.18 -20.67 -2.10
CA ARG A 29 -5.52 -21.26 -2.08
C ARG A 29 -6.38 -20.59 -3.15
N ASP A 30 -7.48 -21.24 -3.53
CA ASP A 30 -8.50 -20.58 -4.34
C ASP A 30 -9.31 -19.60 -3.47
N TRP A 31 -8.78 -18.38 -3.32
CA TRP A 31 -9.37 -17.33 -2.51
C TRP A 31 -10.81 -16.98 -2.92
N ARG A 32 -11.17 -17.17 -4.20
CA ARG A 32 -12.51 -16.83 -4.72
C ARG A 32 -13.61 -17.78 -4.22
N ARG A 33 -13.25 -18.96 -3.72
CA ARG A 33 -14.20 -19.94 -3.15
C ARG A 33 -14.42 -19.76 -1.65
N MET A 34 -13.64 -18.90 -1.01
CA MET A 34 -13.67 -18.70 0.44
C MET A 34 -14.81 -17.74 0.83
N THR A 35 -15.42 -17.99 1.99
CA THR A 35 -16.36 -17.03 2.59
C THR A 35 -15.61 -15.93 3.34
N GLU A 36 -16.24 -14.76 3.50
CA GLU A 36 -15.67 -13.65 4.28
C GLU A 36 -15.33 -14.08 5.72
N LYS A 37 -16.15 -14.95 6.33
CA LYS A 37 -15.93 -15.44 7.69
C LYS A 37 -14.68 -16.32 7.80
N GLU A 38 -14.44 -17.17 6.81
CA GLU A 38 -13.23 -18.00 6.75
C GLU A 38 -12.00 -17.13 6.52
N TRP A 39 -12.11 -16.15 5.62
CA TRP A 39 -11.04 -15.19 5.32
C TRP A 39 -10.58 -14.43 6.56
N GLN A 40 -11.50 -13.86 7.33
CA GLN A 40 -11.16 -13.12 8.54
C GLN A 40 -10.54 -14.00 9.64
N ARG A 41 -10.78 -15.32 9.61
CA ARG A 41 -10.20 -16.27 10.57
C ARG A 41 -8.76 -16.69 10.26
N LEU A 42 -8.22 -16.27 9.11
CA LEU A 42 -6.83 -16.54 8.75
C LEU A 42 -5.82 -15.62 9.46
N SER A 43 -6.33 -14.71 10.30
CA SER A 43 -5.52 -13.76 11.06
C SER A 43 -5.82 -13.86 12.55
N SER A 44 -4.76 -13.84 13.34
CA SER A 44 -4.79 -13.61 14.78
C SER A 44 -4.65 -12.13 15.15
N ALA A 45 -4.45 -11.24 14.16
CA ALA A 45 -4.28 -9.81 14.38
C ALA A 45 -5.54 -9.15 14.95
N THR A 46 -5.35 -8.08 15.72
CA THR A 46 -6.45 -7.29 16.29
C THR A 46 -7.15 -6.41 15.26
N VAL A 47 -6.46 -6.08 14.17
CA VAL A 47 -7.00 -5.34 13.03
C VAL A 47 -7.56 -6.35 12.03
N PRO A 48 -8.83 -6.24 11.61
CA PRO A 48 -9.40 -7.15 10.63
C PRO A 48 -8.72 -6.97 9.27
N ASN A 49 -8.65 -8.06 8.50
CA ASN A 49 -8.19 -7.99 7.14
C ASN A 49 -9.17 -7.17 6.29
N LYS A 50 -8.67 -6.49 5.26
CA LYS A 50 -9.51 -5.92 4.21
C LYS A 50 -10.46 -7.01 3.69
N SER A 51 -11.72 -6.67 3.47
CA SER A 51 -12.71 -7.68 3.08
C SER A 51 -12.27 -8.42 1.82
N LEU A 52 -12.52 -9.74 1.78
CA LEU A 52 -12.05 -10.61 0.71
C LEU A 52 -12.53 -10.10 -0.66
N THR A 53 -13.80 -9.71 -0.74
CA THR A 53 -14.39 -9.18 -1.97
C THR A 53 -13.66 -7.92 -2.46
N LYS A 54 -13.38 -6.96 -1.57
CA LYS A 54 -12.67 -5.74 -1.96
C LYS A 54 -11.22 -6.01 -2.33
N THR A 55 -10.55 -6.95 -1.64
CA THR A 55 -9.19 -7.38 -1.97
C THR A 55 -9.13 -8.00 -3.36
N LEU A 56 -10.08 -8.88 -3.71
CA LEU A 56 -10.21 -9.47 -5.03
C LEU A 56 -10.47 -8.41 -6.12
N TRP A 57 -11.37 -7.45 -5.87
CA TRP A 57 -11.64 -6.37 -6.81
C TRP A 57 -10.43 -5.46 -7.03
N LEU A 58 -9.69 -5.13 -5.97
CA LEU A 58 -8.46 -4.35 -6.09
C LEU A 58 -7.42 -5.11 -6.92
N ALA A 59 -7.28 -6.42 -6.70
CA ALA A 59 -6.37 -7.27 -7.45
C ALA A 59 -6.74 -7.36 -8.93
N ASP A 60 -8.01 -7.65 -9.22
CA ASP A 60 -8.54 -7.71 -10.59
C ASP A 60 -8.33 -6.38 -11.32
N SER A 61 -8.57 -5.26 -10.65
CA SER A 61 -8.37 -3.93 -11.23
C SER A 61 -6.89 -3.69 -11.58
N ILE A 62 -5.96 -4.03 -10.68
CA ILE A 62 -4.52 -3.87 -10.90
C ILE A 62 -4.02 -4.78 -12.02
N LEU A 63 -4.52 -6.02 -12.09
CA LEU A 63 -4.17 -6.97 -13.13
C LEU A 63 -4.71 -6.54 -14.50
N ASP A 64 -5.92 -5.99 -14.56
CA ASP A 64 -6.53 -5.44 -15.78
C ASP A 64 -5.80 -4.20 -16.28
N MET A 65 -5.46 -3.27 -15.37
CA MET A 65 -4.71 -2.06 -15.72
C MET A 65 -3.32 -2.36 -16.28
N ASP A 66 -2.69 -3.46 -15.84
CA ASP A 66 -1.39 -3.93 -16.32
C ASP A 66 -0.36 -2.78 -16.43
N ALA A 67 -0.11 -2.15 -15.28
CA ALA A 67 0.82 -1.02 -15.18
C ALA A 67 2.23 -1.51 -14.86
N ASP A 68 3.25 -0.76 -15.28
CA ASP A 68 4.63 -1.04 -14.91
C ASP A 68 4.89 -0.70 -13.44
N ILE A 69 4.21 0.33 -12.93
CA ILE A 69 4.31 0.79 -11.54
C ILE A 69 2.91 1.14 -11.02
N VAL A 70 2.51 0.57 -9.89
CA VAL A 70 1.30 0.95 -9.15
C VAL A 70 1.69 1.54 -7.80
N CYS A 71 1.33 2.81 -7.59
CA CYS A 71 1.48 3.52 -6.33
C CYS A 71 0.21 3.35 -5.50
N LEU A 72 0.34 2.81 -4.29
CA LEU A 72 -0.75 2.53 -3.37
C LEU A 72 -0.63 3.40 -2.11
N ASN A 73 -1.71 4.10 -1.77
CA ASN A 73 -1.87 4.73 -0.46
C ASN A 73 -2.66 3.81 0.47
N GLU A 74 -2.51 4.04 1.77
CA GLU A 74 -3.21 3.31 2.84
C GLU A 74 -2.88 1.81 2.91
N VAL A 75 -1.59 1.47 2.79
CA VAL A 75 -1.11 0.08 2.85
C VAL A 75 -0.82 -0.29 4.30
N GLY A 76 -1.34 -1.42 4.79
CA GLY A 76 -1.16 -1.90 6.17
C GLY A 76 0.22 -2.50 6.45
N GLY A 77 1.30 -1.83 6.03
CA GLY A 77 2.67 -2.26 6.22
C GLY A 77 3.22 -3.24 5.18
N GLN A 78 4.49 -3.61 5.36
CA GLN A 78 5.27 -4.42 4.43
C GLN A 78 4.67 -5.81 4.23
N GLU A 79 4.20 -6.43 5.32
CA GLU A 79 3.58 -7.75 5.29
C GLU A 79 2.34 -7.75 4.39
N SER A 80 1.44 -6.78 4.60
CA SER A 80 0.20 -6.68 3.82
C SER A 80 0.48 -6.50 2.33
N LEU A 81 1.44 -5.65 1.98
CA LEU A 81 1.83 -5.43 0.59
C LEU A 81 2.44 -6.69 -0.05
N HIS A 82 3.27 -7.42 0.70
CA HIS A 82 3.88 -8.66 0.23
C HIS A 82 2.84 -9.76 0.01
N ASN A 83 1.94 -9.96 0.98
CA ASN A 83 0.84 -10.91 0.87
C ASN A 83 -0.06 -10.58 -0.30
N PHE A 84 -0.37 -9.30 -0.53
CA PHE A 84 -1.15 -8.87 -1.68
C PHE A 84 -0.47 -9.24 -3.01
N ALA A 85 0.81 -8.86 -3.17
CA ALA A 85 1.56 -9.11 -4.38
C ALA A 85 1.72 -10.61 -4.69
N LYS A 86 2.01 -11.42 -3.67
CA LYS A 86 2.21 -12.85 -3.81
C LYS A 86 0.90 -13.60 -4.05
N LEU A 87 -0.11 -13.38 -3.21
CA LEU A 87 -1.30 -14.23 -3.14
C LEU A 87 -2.42 -13.79 -4.10
N PHE A 88 -2.47 -12.51 -4.46
CA PHE A 88 -3.57 -11.95 -5.27
C PHE A 88 -3.11 -11.41 -6.62
N LEU A 89 -1.83 -11.05 -6.77
CA LEU A 89 -1.26 -10.57 -8.04
C LEU A 89 -0.36 -11.61 -8.72
N ASN A 90 -0.40 -12.87 -8.28
CA ASN A 90 0.36 -14.00 -8.84
C ASN A 90 1.88 -13.75 -8.90
N GLY A 91 2.42 -12.97 -7.96
CA GLY A 91 3.84 -12.59 -7.95
C GLY A 91 4.29 -11.77 -9.17
N ARG A 92 3.37 -11.15 -9.93
CA ARG A 92 3.69 -10.32 -11.09
C ARG A 92 4.37 -8.99 -10.72
N TYR A 93 4.21 -8.56 -9.49
CA TYR A 93 4.74 -7.31 -8.98
C TYR A 93 5.68 -7.53 -7.80
N VAL A 94 6.76 -6.76 -7.76
CA VAL A 94 7.69 -6.67 -6.64
C VAL A 94 7.23 -5.55 -5.72
N PRO A 95 6.93 -5.86 -4.43
CA PRO A 95 6.46 -4.87 -3.48
C PRO A 95 7.61 -4.07 -2.88
N HIS A 96 7.42 -2.75 -2.80
CA HIS A 96 8.29 -1.83 -2.07
C HIS A 96 7.44 -0.91 -1.20
N LEU A 97 7.91 -0.59 0.00
CA LEU A 97 7.16 0.25 0.94
C LEU A 97 8.00 1.42 1.42
N ILE A 98 7.35 2.55 1.63
CA ILE A 98 7.86 3.66 2.42
C ILE A 98 6.95 3.78 3.63
N GLU A 99 7.51 3.56 4.82
CA GLU A 99 6.81 3.82 6.08
C GLU A 99 6.34 5.28 6.12
N GLY A 100 5.06 5.45 6.38
CA GLY A 100 4.41 6.73 6.54
C GLY A 100 4.77 7.37 7.88
N ASN A 101 4.23 8.57 8.08
CA ASN A 101 4.27 9.28 9.35
C ASN A 101 2.96 9.12 10.15
N SER A 102 2.12 8.16 9.76
CA SER A 102 0.82 7.95 10.39
C SER A 102 0.91 6.92 11.52
N ASP A 103 0.44 7.31 12.71
CA ASP A 103 0.31 6.39 13.84
C ASP A 103 -0.73 5.27 13.62
N ARG A 104 -1.50 5.35 12.52
CA ARG A 104 -2.51 4.37 12.14
C ARG A 104 -1.93 3.13 11.46
N GLY A 105 -0.61 3.08 11.21
CA GLY A 105 0.04 1.95 10.55
C GLY A 105 -0.36 1.79 9.07
N ILE A 106 -0.65 2.92 8.41
CA ILE A 106 -0.98 2.96 6.98
C ILE A 106 0.09 3.74 6.20
N ASP A 107 0.77 3.00 5.34
CA ASP A 107 1.99 3.40 4.64
C ASP A 107 1.74 3.63 3.15
N ILE A 108 2.80 4.03 2.44
CA ILE A 108 2.82 4.17 0.98
C ILE A 108 3.50 2.94 0.38
N GLY A 109 2.78 2.20 -0.46
CA GLY A 109 3.29 1.05 -1.18
C GLY A 109 3.52 1.34 -2.66
N PHE A 110 4.47 0.63 -3.24
CA PHE A 110 4.76 0.61 -4.67
C PHE A 110 4.84 -0.85 -5.13
N LEU A 111 4.07 -1.18 -6.16
CA LEU A 111 4.13 -2.47 -6.84
C LEU A 111 4.78 -2.23 -8.19
N VAL A 112 6.00 -2.73 -8.38
CA VAL A 112 6.73 -2.60 -9.65
C VAL A 112 6.64 -3.92 -10.40
N HIS A 113 6.22 -3.89 -11.67
CA HIS A 113 6.13 -5.10 -12.47
C HIS A 113 7.49 -5.82 -12.50
N LYS A 114 7.50 -7.14 -12.27
CA LYS A 114 8.74 -7.93 -12.09
C LYS A 114 9.70 -7.86 -13.28
N ASP A 115 9.16 -7.63 -14.46
CA ASP A 115 9.92 -7.55 -15.71
C ASP A 115 10.35 -6.11 -16.05
N PHE A 116 10.17 -5.14 -15.15
CA PHE A 116 10.60 -3.76 -15.35
C PHE A 116 12.13 -3.70 -15.47
N LEU A 117 12.64 -3.12 -16.57
CA LEU A 117 14.05 -3.25 -16.96
C LEU A 117 14.99 -2.23 -16.28
N SER A 118 14.43 -1.29 -15.54
CA SER A 118 15.20 -0.20 -14.91
C SER A 118 15.42 -0.47 -13.44
N ARG A 119 16.53 0.06 -12.91
CA ARG A 119 16.81 0.06 -11.48
C ARG A 119 15.73 0.85 -10.74
N VAL A 120 15.21 0.26 -9.67
CA VAL A 120 14.25 0.89 -8.77
C VAL A 120 14.99 1.41 -7.54
N GLU A 121 14.75 2.67 -7.19
CA GLU A 121 15.22 3.28 -5.94
C GLU A 121 14.06 3.99 -5.25
N LEU A 122 13.90 3.77 -3.95
CA LEU A 122 12.93 4.48 -3.12
C LEU A 122 13.61 5.65 -2.42
N ARG A 123 12.98 6.82 -2.47
CA ARG A 123 13.44 8.02 -1.77
C ARG A 123 12.25 8.69 -1.10
N THR A 124 12.43 9.17 0.12
CA THR A 124 11.38 9.85 0.90
C THR A 124 11.92 11.16 1.47
N HIS A 125 11.01 12.12 1.64
CA HIS A 125 11.24 13.36 2.37
C HIS A 125 10.38 13.43 3.63
N LYS A 126 9.97 12.28 4.19
CA LYS A 126 9.04 12.23 5.34
C LYS A 126 9.54 13.02 6.55
N ASP A 127 10.86 13.13 6.73
CA ASP A 127 11.48 13.87 7.84
C ASP A 127 11.79 15.33 7.47
N ARG A 128 11.38 15.79 6.27
CA ARG A 128 11.56 17.20 5.87
C ARG A 128 10.50 18.05 6.58
N PRO A 129 10.89 19.03 7.41
CA PRO A 129 9.94 19.92 8.04
C PRO A 129 9.22 20.73 6.97
N LEU A 130 7.89 20.70 7.01
CA LEU A 130 7.06 21.60 6.22
C LEU A 130 6.95 22.91 7.00
N GLN A 131 7.35 24.03 6.39
CA GLN A 131 7.08 25.37 6.92
C GLN A 131 5.61 25.74 6.68
N PHE A 132 4.72 24.87 7.14
CA PHE A 132 3.29 24.97 6.96
C PHE A 132 2.63 24.70 8.30
N LEU A 133 1.81 25.66 8.74
CA LEU A 133 0.92 25.51 9.87
C LEU A 133 -0.50 25.53 9.34
N TYR A 134 -1.29 24.53 9.72
CA TYR A 134 -2.75 24.56 9.54
C TYR A 134 -3.33 25.77 10.28
N PRO A 135 -4.46 26.33 9.82
CA PRO A 135 -5.05 27.51 10.47
C PRO A 135 -5.22 27.37 11.99
N HIS A 136 -5.67 26.20 12.47
CA HIS A 136 -5.85 25.93 13.90
C HIS A 136 -4.54 25.79 14.70
N GLU A 137 -3.41 25.49 14.03
CA GLU A 137 -2.07 25.45 14.63
C GLU A 137 -1.46 26.85 14.73
N ARG A 138 -1.95 27.82 13.95
CA ARG A 138 -1.52 29.23 14.04
C ARG A 138 -2.10 29.89 15.30
N ASP A 139 -3.33 29.55 15.64
CA ASP A 139 -4.03 30.12 16.79
C ASP A 139 -3.53 29.54 18.12
N SER A 140 -2.93 28.34 18.12
CA SER A 140 -2.39 27.71 19.34
C SER A 140 -1.15 28.41 19.90
N ASN A 141 -0.37 29.08 19.04
CA ASN A 141 0.78 29.88 19.48
C ASN A 141 0.38 31.11 20.31
N LEU A 142 -0.86 31.59 20.19
CA LEU A 142 -1.36 32.70 21.01
C LEU A 142 -1.66 32.29 22.47
N TYR A 143 -1.89 31.00 22.73
CA TYR A 143 -2.18 30.52 24.08
C TYR A 143 -0.92 30.23 24.92
N PHE A 144 0.24 30.01 24.28
CA PHE A 144 1.51 29.78 24.98
C PHE A 144 2.31 31.06 25.25
N GLU A 145 2.07 32.15 24.51
CA GLU A 145 2.67 33.46 24.82
C GLU A 145 2.01 34.15 26.04
N GLY A 146 0.83 33.69 26.48
CA GLY A 146 0.13 34.20 27.66
C GLY A 146 0.44 33.49 28.99
N MET A 147 1.29 32.46 28.96
CA MET A 147 1.72 31.69 30.14
C MET A 147 3.25 31.54 30.18
N ALA A 148 3.96 32.67 30.21
CA ALA A 148 5.29 32.72 30.81
C ALA A 148 5.13 33.13 32.30
N PRO A 149 5.89 32.52 33.24
CA PRO A 149 5.81 32.84 34.67
C PRO A 149 6.24 34.26 35.02
#